data_AF-A0A1J1H1C8-F1
#
_entry.id   AF-A0A1J1H1C8-F1
#
_cell.length_a   1.000
_cell.length_b   1.000
_cell.length_c   1.000
_cell.angle_alpha   90.00
_cell.angle_beta   90.00
_cell.angle_gamma   90.00
#
_symmetry.space_group_name_H-M   'P 1'
#
loop_
_entity.id
_entity.type
_entity.pdbx_description
1 polymer ?
#
loop_
_entity_poly.entity_id
_entity_poly.type
_entity_poly.pdbx_seq_one_letter_code
_entity_poly.pdbx_strand_id
1 'polypeptide(L)'
;MKRRLVLIYYLNFLHIITIIIALYGINSYSSSSKFKLKFEKYKEIQLIRNLAEVFDFKDDDILNDSGLTIKEVQLLYNIRETEDENTVFEGYFGDSRALFIKLVDLVFLGNLNEKLEQEKKNVSSIYFTMQIMKRKTTDYLENLLGDINNHINYVFKDLELYEHELCSFTDVNVDIYTRADNERISINQRSANEYFKQANFSKIHLRLENSFSFFNKLYEKNNKFLSKINNHLYHHGTYTANYIGKHTKRFPLKYAHASNLNMLDFVDELKNILDEFNTAIFGKNKKGGNVSALRISIRNMDLEINNMHRRLDDIIAIKTNKLFVRLNKILNGDIKCLIAFILSIFEQDKSINKFTLDKLKDKHRIEVFQDQFLFRIYELLLQEKGEIKKSLNEFKTYIKAIFGFDVNSSGIRSLVQKLYDSMDKYEFLQLFQVIVHLLGCKRQLNDYSNFMKLLKNESISSLSIKFENLFRRNKVLYIPENKSENLILKFLDMYENSIFFCGLKDSNSKLIEKSVYLNRCLRKFRTLNSLISFLIKELDKSKKCYSYSENKLINKNAIIFFLYKINNFNESGISHLIW
;
A
#
# COMPACT_ATOMS: atom_id res chain seq x y z
N MET A 1 21.81 26.69 -49.57
CA MET A 1 20.47 26.23 -49.16
C MET A 1 20.50 25.07 -48.14
N LYS A 2 21.23 23.97 -48.37
CA LYS A 2 21.34 22.82 -47.44
C LYS A 2 21.86 23.16 -46.03
N ARG A 3 22.87 24.03 -45.89
CA ARG A 3 23.39 24.47 -44.56
C ARG A 3 22.37 25.27 -43.73
N ARG A 4 21.49 26.06 -44.37
CA ARG A 4 20.45 26.83 -43.65
C ARG A 4 19.31 25.94 -43.15
N LEU A 5 18.94 24.90 -43.92
CA LEU A 5 17.95 23.89 -43.49
C LEU A 5 18.45 23.06 -42.30
N VAL A 6 19.73 22.68 -42.28
CA VAL A 6 20.33 21.97 -41.14
C VAL A 6 20.38 22.86 -39.90
N LEU A 7 20.74 24.14 -40.05
CA LEU A 7 20.73 25.11 -38.94
C LEU A 7 19.32 25.36 -38.38
N ILE A 8 18.31 25.46 -39.24
CA ILE A 8 16.90 25.59 -38.81
C ILE A 8 16.42 24.33 -38.10
N TYR A 9 16.80 23.15 -38.59
CA TYR A 9 16.45 21.88 -37.94
C TYR A 9 17.14 21.74 -36.57
N TYR A 10 18.41 22.13 -36.46
CA TYR A 10 19.18 22.09 -35.22
C TYR A 10 18.68 23.13 -34.20
N LEU A 11 18.31 24.34 -34.66
CA LEU A 11 17.69 25.38 -33.82
C LEU A 11 16.31 24.95 -33.33
N ASN A 12 15.49 24.34 -34.18
CA ASN A 12 14.19 23.78 -33.76
C ASN A 12 14.36 22.63 -32.78
N PHE A 13 15.34 21.75 -32.99
CA PHE A 13 15.64 20.65 -32.07
C PHE A 13 16.13 21.16 -30.70
N LEU A 14 17.04 22.14 -30.69
CA LEU A 14 17.47 22.83 -29.47
C LEU A 14 16.29 23.50 -28.77
N HIS A 15 15.41 24.18 -29.50
CA HIS A 15 14.24 24.85 -28.93
C HIS A 15 13.26 23.86 -28.30
N ILE A 16 13.06 22.69 -28.93
CA ILE A 16 12.25 21.58 -28.38
C ILE A 16 12.89 21.03 -27.10
N ILE A 17 14.22 20.85 -27.07
CA ILE A 17 14.92 20.42 -25.86
C ILE A 17 14.80 21.46 -24.74
N THR A 18 14.93 22.75 -25.02
CA THR A 18 14.80 23.81 -24.01
C THR A 18 13.37 23.87 -23.45
N ILE A 19 12.34 23.64 -24.27
CA ILE A 19 10.94 23.55 -23.85
C ILE A 19 10.71 22.30 -23.00
N ILE A 20 11.28 21.15 -23.37
CA ILE A 20 11.20 19.91 -22.57
C ILE A 20 11.91 20.10 -21.22
N ILE A 21 13.08 20.74 -21.19
CA ILE A 21 13.80 21.07 -19.95
C ILE A 21 13.01 22.07 -19.10
N ALA A 22 12.35 23.06 -19.71
CA ALA A 22 11.48 24.00 -18.99
C ALA A 22 10.21 23.32 -18.44
N LEU A 23 9.63 22.36 -19.16
CA LEU A 23 8.47 21.57 -18.73
C LEU A 23 8.82 20.55 -17.63
N TYR A 24 10.01 19.95 -17.68
CA TYR A 24 10.51 19.07 -16.61
C TYR A 24 11.10 19.83 -15.41
N GLY A 25 11.47 21.11 -15.59
CA GLY A 25 12.00 22.00 -14.54
C GLY A 25 10.92 22.68 -13.69
N ILE A 26 9.65 22.67 -14.10
CA ILE A 26 8.54 23.23 -13.32
C ILE A 26 7.89 22.12 -12.49
N ASN A 27 8.39 22.03 -11.27
CA ASN A 27 7.81 21.40 -10.09
C ASN A 27 6.27 21.31 -10.13
N SER A 28 5.70 20.10 -10.18
CA SER A 28 4.26 19.89 -9.98
C SER A 28 3.93 19.86 -8.48
N TYR A 29 4.01 21.03 -7.84
CA TYR A 29 3.39 21.30 -6.54
C TYR A 29 2.82 22.72 -6.54
N SER A 30 1.68 22.89 -7.23
CA SER A 30 0.65 23.84 -6.80
C SER A 30 -0.61 23.61 -7.63
N SER A 31 -1.64 23.17 -6.94
CA SER A 31 -3.02 23.49 -7.27
C SER A 31 -3.18 25.00 -7.47
N SER A 32 -3.46 25.45 -8.69
CA SER A 32 -4.29 26.63 -8.90
C SER A 32 -4.84 26.62 -10.33
N SER A 33 -6.15 26.45 -10.41
CA SER A 33 -6.91 27.06 -11.48
C SER A 33 -6.60 28.57 -11.48
N LYS A 34 -5.83 29.06 -12.44
CA LYS A 34 -5.90 30.45 -12.95
C LYS A 34 -4.95 30.66 -14.14
N PHE A 35 -5.58 30.95 -15.29
CA PHE A 35 -5.03 31.58 -16.50
C PHE A 35 -3.78 30.96 -17.15
N LYS A 36 -3.97 29.93 -17.99
CA LYS A 36 -3.07 29.69 -19.14
C LYS A 36 -3.32 30.77 -20.20
N LEU A 37 -2.27 31.47 -20.63
CA LEU A 37 -2.35 32.49 -21.70
C LEU A 37 -2.84 31.84 -23.01
N LYS A 38 -3.73 32.53 -23.75
CA LYS A 38 -4.36 32.02 -24.98
C LYS A 38 -3.35 31.43 -25.98
N PHE A 39 -2.16 32.02 -26.09
CA PHE A 39 -1.11 31.59 -27.03
C PHE A 39 -0.42 30.29 -26.63
N GLU A 40 -0.25 30.00 -25.34
CA GLU A 40 0.28 28.72 -24.85
C GLU A 40 -0.71 27.60 -25.12
N LYS A 41 -2.01 27.85 -24.91
CA LYS A 41 -3.09 26.94 -25.34
C LYS A 41 -3.03 26.67 -26.84
N TYR A 42 -2.84 27.69 -27.68
CA TYR A 42 -2.77 27.50 -29.13
C TYR A 42 -1.57 26.66 -29.57
N LYS A 43 -0.39 26.89 -29.00
CA LYS A 43 0.79 26.06 -29.30
C LYS A 43 0.62 24.63 -28.79
N GLU A 44 0.07 24.44 -27.58
CA GLU A 44 -0.24 23.12 -27.02
C GLU A 44 -1.27 22.38 -27.89
N ILE A 45 -2.35 23.06 -28.31
CA ILE A 45 -3.36 22.52 -29.24
C ILE A 45 -2.76 22.18 -30.60
N GLN A 46 -1.86 23.02 -31.14
CA GLN A 46 -1.22 22.78 -32.43
C GLN A 46 -0.19 21.66 -32.35
N LEU A 47 0.50 21.49 -31.21
CA LEU A 47 1.38 20.35 -30.94
C LEU A 47 0.57 19.07 -30.79
N ILE A 48 -0.54 19.10 -30.07
CA ILE A 48 -1.50 18.00 -29.95
C ILE A 48 -2.06 17.62 -31.31
N ARG A 49 -2.44 18.59 -32.16
CA ARG A 49 -2.91 18.36 -33.53
C ARG A 49 -1.83 17.79 -34.44
N ASN A 50 -0.62 18.36 -34.42
CA ASN A 50 0.49 17.86 -35.23
C ASN A 50 0.93 16.45 -34.79
N LEU A 51 0.84 16.12 -33.50
CA LEU A 51 1.03 14.76 -33.01
C LEU A 51 -0.13 13.86 -33.47
N ALA A 52 -1.38 14.32 -33.36
CA ALA A 52 -2.55 13.57 -33.81
C ALA A 52 -2.52 13.25 -35.32
N GLU A 53 -2.07 14.17 -36.17
CA GLU A 53 -1.90 13.95 -37.62
C GLU A 53 -0.80 12.92 -37.94
N VAL A 54 0.22 12.78 -37.10
CA VAL A 54 1.27 11.75 -37.25
C VAL A 54 0.79 10.36 -36.78
N PHE A 55 -0.32 10.30 -36.02
CA PHE A 55 -0.89 9.07 -35.46
C PHE A 55 -2.30 8.72 -35.99
N ASP A 56 -2.72 9.29 -37.12
CA ASP A 56 -4.00 8.97 -37.77
C ASP A 56 -3.92 7.61 -38.51
N PHE A 57 -3.79 6.54 -37.73
CA PHE A 57 -3.86 5.16 -38.21
C PHE A 57 -5.32 4.80 -38.49
N LYS A 58 -5.60 4.41 -39.74
CA LYS A 58 -6.84 3.75 -40.14
C LYS A 58 -6.79 2.29 -39.76
N ASP A 59 -7.97 1.66 -39.73
CA ASP A 59 -8.08 0.22 -39.47
C ASP A 59 -7.25 -0.62 -40.45
N ASP A 60 -7.15 -0.13 -41.69
CA ASP A 60 -6.42 -0.77 -42.79
C ASP A 60 -4.89 -0.74 -42.56
N ASP A 61 -4.40 0.13 -41.67
CA ASP A 61 -2.99 0.26 -41.33
C ASP A 61 -2.56 -0.69 -40.18
N ILE A 62 -3.51 -1.44 -39.59
CA ILE A 62 -3.26 -2.37 -38.49
C ILE A 62 -3.33 -3.80 -39.01
N LEU A 63 -2.18 -4.35 -39.41
CA LEU A 63 -2.06 -5.68 -40.01
C LEU A 63 -1.56 -6.73 -39.01
N ASN A 64 -2.06 -7.96 -39.14
CA ASN A 64 -1.53 -9.12 -38.42
C ASN A 64 -0.38 -9.79 -39.20
N ASP A 65 0.23 -10.83 -38.62
CA ASP A 65 1.32 -11.61 -39.23
C ASP A 65 0.94 -12.23 -40.60
N SER A 66 -0.35 -12.42 -40.87
CA SER A 66 -0.89 -12.92 -42.13
C SER A 66 -1.24 -11.81 -43.14
N GLY A 67 -0.98 -10.54 -42.80
CA GLY A 67 -1.31 -9.38 -43.63
C GLY A 67 -2.79 -8.98 -43.64
N LEU A 68 -3.61 -9.54 -42.74
CA LEU A 68 -5.02 -9.18 -42.59
C LEU A 68 -5.17 -7.95 -41.70
N THR A 69 -6.06 -7.05 -42.09
CA THR A 69 -6.42 -5.87 -41.28
C THR A 69 -7.18 -6.27 -40.02
N ILE A 70 -7.11 -5.43 -38.98
CA ILE A 70 -7.86 -5.65 -37.73
C ILE A 70 -9.38 -5.75 -37.95
N LYS A 71 -9.90 -5.09 -39.00
CA LYS A 71 -11.30 -5.19 -39.38
C LYS A 71 -11.62 -6.53 -40.02
N GLU A 72 -10.77 -7.04 -40.92
CA GLU A 72 -10.93 -8.37 -41.52
C GLU A 72 -10.80 -9.47 -40.46
N VAL A 73 -9.85 -9.35 -39.53
CA VAL A 73 -9.72 -10.29 -38.41
C VAL A 73 -10.98 -10.27 -37.53
N GLN A 74 -11.57 -9.09 -37.25
CA GLN A 74 -12.85 -8.99 -36.55
C GLN A 74 -13.98 -9.71 -37.30
N LEU A 75 -14.07 -9.51 -38.62
CA LEU A 75 -15.10 -10.17 -39.44
C LEU A 75 -14.95 -11.68 -39.43
N LEU A 76 -13.73 -12.18 -39.64
CA LEU A 76 -13.43 -13.62 -39.61
C LEU A 76 -13.73 -14.23 -38.23
N TYR A 77 -13.37 -13.52 -37.18
CA TYR A 77 -13.64 -13.94 -35.81
C TYR A 77 -15.15 -14.06 -35.54
N ASN A 78 -15.93 -13.05 -35.95
CA ASN A 78 -17.39 -13.07 -35.80
C ASN A 78 -18.07 -14.16 -36.66
N ILE A 79 -17.50 -14.53 -37.81
CA ILE A 79 -18.00 -15.64 -38.63
C ILE A 79 -17.76 -16.98 -37.92
N ARG A 80 -16.56 -17.17 -37.37
CA ARG A 80 -16.18 -18.38 -36.62
C ARG A 80 -16.85 -18.50 -35.24
N GLU A 81 -17.38 -17.41 -34.69
CA GLU A 81 -18.18 -17.40 -33.45
C GLU A 81 -19.44 -18.31 -33.53
N THR A 82 -19.84 -18.70 -34.75
CA THR A 82 -20.98 -19.60 -34.99
C THR A 82 -20.63 -21.10 -35.01
N GLU A 83 -19.35 -21.45 -34.86
CA GLU A 83 -18.84 -22.83 -34.87
C GLU A 83 -18.36 -23.22 -33.46
N ASP A 84 -18.94 -24.25 -32.84
CA ASP A 84 -18.55 -24.76 -31.52
C ASP A 84 -17.23 -25.56 -31.61
N GLU A 85 -16.21 -25.22 -30.82
CA GLU A 85 -15.03 -26.09 -30.66
C GLU A 85 -14.55 -26.28 -29.20
N ASN A 86 -14.10 -27.51 -28.97
CA ASN A 86 -13.49 -28.04 -27.75
C ASN A 86 -11.97 -28.19 -27.96
N THR A 87 -11.10 -27.35 -27.39
CA THR A 87 -9.77 -27.76 -26.88
C THR A 87 -9.05 -26.61 -26.15
N VAL A 88 -7.94 -26.96 -25.47
CA VAL A 88 -7.16 -26.16 -24.52
C VAL A 88 -6.11 -25.24 -25.19
N PHE A 89 -5.86 -25.36 -26.50
CA PHE A 89 -4.86 -24.54 -27.22
C PHE A 89 -5.24 -24.14 -28.66
N GLU A 90 -6.42 -24.51 -29.18
CA GLU A 90 -6.98 -23.90 -30.39
C GLU A 90 -7.74 -22.64 -30.00
N GLY A 91 -7.60 -21.58 -30.80
CA GLY A 91 -8.04 -20.25 -30.41
C GLY A 91 -9.51 -20.22 -30.03
N TYR A 92 -9.84 -19.54 -28.93
CA TYR A 92 -11.23 -19.33 -28.56
C TYR A 92 -11.91 -18.48 -29.65
N PHE A 93 -12.79 -19.08 -30.45
CA PHE A 93 -13.68 -18.42 -31.40
C PHE A 93 -15.08 -18.30 -30.79
N GLY A 94 -15.21 -17.49 -29.73
CA GLY A 94 -16.51 -17.17 -29.11
C GLY A 94 -16.64 -15.67 -28.83
N ASP A 95 -17.75 -15.20 -28.24
CA ASP A 95 -17.97 -13.77 -27.94
C ASP A 95 -16.70 -13.09 -27.43
N SER A 96 -16.25 -12.06 -28.16
CA SER A 96 -15.08 -11.25 -27.82
C SER A 96 -15.10 -10.72 -26.38
N ARG A 97 -16.29 -10.53 -25.79
CA ARG A 97 -16.49 -10.14 -24.39
C ARG A 97 -16.21 -11.29 -23.44
N ALA A 98 -16.59 -12.51 -23.79
CA ALA A 98 -16.21 -13.70 -23.05
C ALA A 98 -14.70 -13.98 -23.17
N LEU A 99 -14.10 -13.72 -24.33
CA LEU A 99 -12.64 -13.76 -24.50
C LEU A 99 -11.95 -12.73 -23.58
N PHE A 100 -12.50 -11.52 -23.50
CA PHE A 100 -12.00 -10.49 -22.59
C PHE A 100 -12.02 -10.96 -21.15
N ILE A 101 -13.13 -11.57 -20.69
CA ILE A 101 -13.20 -12.15 -19.34
C ILE A 101 -12.11 -13.20 -19.11
N LYS A 102 -11.92 -14.13 -20.06
CA LYS A 102 -10.87 -15.15 -19.97
C LYS A 102 -9.47 -14.54 -19.89
N LEU A 103 -9.20 -13.51 -20.71
CA LEU A 103 -7.92 -12.81 -20.71
C LEU A 103 -7.67 -12.04 -19.42
N VAL A 104 -8.69 -11.38 -18.89
CA VAL A 104 -8.60 -10.67 -17.61
C VAL A 104 -8.32 -11.66 -16.48
N ASP A 105 -9.05 -12.76 -16.44
CA ASP A 105 -8.83 -13.83 -15.45
C ASP A 105 -7.42 -14.41 -15.57
N LEU A 106 -6.97 -14.73 -16.78
CA LEU A 106 -5.62 -15.27 -17.04
C LEU A 106 -4.53 -14.30 -16.58
N VAL A 107 -4.58 -13.05 -17.05
CA VAL A 107 -3.43 -12.14 -16.96
C VAL A 107 -3.39 -11.39 -15.62
N PHE A 108 -4.55 -11.04 -15.06
CA PHE A 108 -4.62 -10.33 -13.78
C PHE A 108 -4.78 -11.29 -12.60
N LEU A 109 -5.54 -12.37 -12.76
CA LEU A 109 -5.86 -13.28 -11.67
C LEU A 109 -5.18 -14.65 -11.78
N GLY A 110 -4.53 -15.03 -12.89
CA GLY A 110 -3.96 -16.36 -13.13
C GLY A 110 -3.32 -17.02 -11.91
N ASN A 111 -2.38 -16.29 -11.28
CA ASN A 111 -1.64 -16.73 -10.09
C ASN A 111 -2.14 -16.05 -8.80
N LEU A 112 -3.45 -15.83 -8.65
CA LEU A 112 -4.03 -15.08 -7.51
C LEU A 112 -3.58 -15.64 -6.16
N ASN A 113 -3.68 -16.96 -5.94
CA ASN A 113 -3.34 -17.57 -4.64
C ASN A 113 -1.84 -17.43 -4.31
N GLU A 114 -0.95 -17.62 -5.29
CA GLU A 114 0.49 -17.37 -5.10
C GLU A 114 0.78 -15.91 -4.74
N LYS A 115 0.08 -14.97 -5.40
CA LYS A 115 0.21 -13.54 -5.16
C LYS A 115 -0.35 -13.14 -3.78
N LEU A 116 -1.45 -13.75 -3.33
CA LEU A 116 -1.99 -13.56 -1.97
C LEU A 116 -1.00 -14.05 -0.92
N GLU A 117 -0.42 -15.24 -1.10
CA GLU A 117 0.58 -15.80 -0.18
C GLU A 117 1.86 -14.96 -0.14
N GLN A 118 2.31 -14.47 -1.30
CA GLN A 118 3.43 -13.54 -1.36
C GLN A 118 3.13 -12.22 -0.65
N GLU A 119 1.92 -11.68 -0.82
CA GLU A 119 1.47 -10.47 -0.14
C GLU A 119 1.42 -10.67 1.39
N LYS A 120 0.86 -11.79 1.85
CA LYS A 120 0.81 -12.17 3.27
C LYS A 120 2.21 -12.26 3.88
N LYS A 121 3.18 -12.89 3.19
CA LYS A 121 4.58 -12.94 3.62
C LYS A 121 5.21 -11.55 3.72
N ASN A 122 4.93 -10.68 2.74
CA ASN A 122 5.43 -9.31 2.71
C ASN A 122 4.85 -8.47 3.86
N VAL A 123 3.53 -8.50 4.06
CA VAL A 123 2.84 -7.82 5.16
C VAL A 123 3.38 -8.27 6.51
N SER A 124 3.51 -9.58 6.72
CA SER A 124 4.07 -10.16 7.94
C SER A 124 5.52 -9.72 8.18
N SER A 125 6.36 -9.75 7.14
CA SER A 125 7.77 -9.33 7.23
C SER A 125 7.92 -7.86 7.65
N ILE A 126 7.13 -6.96 7.05
CA ILE A 126 7.12 -5.54 7.41
C ILE A 126 6.61 -5.36 8.84
N TYR A 127 5.53 -6.05 9.21
CA TYR A 127 4.98 -6.03 10.56
C TYR A 127 6.03 -6.42 11.61
N PHE A 128 6.71 -7.55 11.41
CA PHE A 128 7.75 -8.03 12.32
C PHE A 128 8.94 -7.08 12.39
N THR A 129 9.36 -6.50 11.26
CA THR A 129 10.43 -5.49 11.24
C THR A 129 10.07 -4.30 12.11
N MET A 130 8.86 -3.75 11.96
CA MET A 130 8.37 -2.65 12.80
C MET A 130 8.27 -3.05 14.28
N GLN A 131 7.86 -4.28 14.59
CA GLN A 131 7.78 -4.76 15.96
C GLN A 131 9.16 -4.90 16.62
N ILE A 132 10.15 -5.42 15.90
CA ILE A 132 11.54 -5.54 16.38
C ILE A 132 12.13 -4.15 16.62
N MET A 133 11.95 -3.22 15.69
CA MET A 133 12.41 -1.83 15.85
C MET A 133 11.77 -1.15 17.06
N LYS A 134 10.45 -1.34 17.25
CA LYS A 134 9.73 -0.83 18.41
C LYS A 134 10.37 -1.36 19.70
N ARG A 135 10.48 -2.67 19.83
CA ARG A 135 11.02 -3.31 21.04
C ARG A 135 12.43 -2.81 21.35
N LYS A 136 13.33 -2.83 20.35
CA LYS A 136 14.70 -2.29 20.50
C LYS A 136 14.72 -0.84 20.98
N THR A 137 13.82 0.01 20.46
CA THR A 137 13.74 1.43 20.85
C THR A 137 13.21 1.59 22.26
N THR A 138 12.16 0.84 22.62
CA THR A 138 11.56 0.85 23.95
C THR A 138 12.57 0.37 25.00
N ASP A 139 13.16 -0.82 24.81
CA ASP A 139 14.15 -1.39 25.73
C ASP A 139 15.35 -0.43 25.91
N TYR A 140 15.79 0.25 24.84
CA TYR A 140 16.86 1.24 24.93
C TYR A 140 16.43 2.49 25.71
N LEU A 141 15.21 2.98 25.49
CA LEU A 141 14.66 4.15 26.19
C LEU A 141 14.50 3.89 27.70
N GLU A 142 14.00 2.72 28.08
CA GLU A 142 13.82 2.34 29.49
C GLU A 142 15.16 2.29 30.22
N ASN A 143 16.17 1.63 29.63
CA ASN A 143 17.52 1.60 30.18
C ASN A 143 18.13 3.01 30.26
N LEU A 144 17.91 3.83 29.24
CA LEU A 144 18.38 5.21 29.20
C LEU A 144 17.79 6.06 30.33
N LEU A 145 16.47 5.97 30.55
CA LEU A 145 15.79 6.67 31.63
C LEU A 145 16.27 6.20 32.99
N GLY A 146 16.51 4.90 33.17
CA GLY A 146 17.12 4.35 34.39
C GLY A 146 18.50 4.97 34.68
N ASP A 147 19.40 4.97 33.70
CA ASP A 147 20.74 5.58 33.82
C ASP A 147 20.66 7.07 34.17
N ILE A 148 19.76 7.80 33.50
CA ILE A 148 19.56 9.24 33.71
C ILE A 148 19.00 9.52 35.10
N ASN A 149 17.94 8.84 35.51
CA ASN A 149 17.29 9.07 36.80
C ASN A 149 18.24 8.78 37.96
N ASN A 150 19.05 7.72 37.85
CA ASN A 150 20.09 7.42 38.83
C ASN A 150 21.11 8.57 38.94
N HIS A 151 21.54 9.13 37.81
CA HIS A 151 22.47 10.27 37.81
C HIS A 151 21.81 11.56 38.34
N ILE A 152 20.56 11.84 37.97
CA ILE A 152 19.82 13.01 38.46
C ILE A 152 19.61 12.94 39.97
N ASN A 153 19.20 11.78 40.51
CA ASN A 153 19.02 11.57 41.95
C ASN A 153 20.33 11.79 42.74
N TYR A 154 21.47 11.44 42.13
CA TYR A 154 22.78 11.75 42.70
C TYR A 154 23.10 13.27 42.71
N VAL A 155 22.79 13.95 41.60
CA VAL A 155 23.04 15.38 41.40
C VAL A 155 22.10 16.27 42.23
N PHE A 156 20.86 15.80 42.43
CA PHE A 156 19.74 16.55 42.97
C PHE A 156 19.00 15.75 44.06
N LYS A 157 19.63 15.65 45.24
CA LYS A 157 19.17 14.80 46.36
C LYS A 157 17.84 15.21 47.01
N ASP A 158 17.46 16.49 46.90
CA ASP A 158 16.33 17.08 47.62
C ASP A 158 15.17 17.48 46.67
N LEU A 159 15.06 16.81 45.51
CA LEU A 159 14.14 17.18 44.43
C LEU A 159 12.67 17.27 44.91
N GLU A 160 12.25 16.36 45.79
CA GLU A 160 10.90 16.32 46.38
C GLU A 160 10.56 17.56 47.21
N LEU A 161 11.55 18.16 47.90
CA LEU A 161 11.33 19.35 48.73
C LEU A 161 11.01 20.61 47.91
N TYR A 162 11.36 20.60 46.63
CA TYR A 162 11.14 21.71 45.71
C TYR A 162 10.06 21.39 44.67
N GLU A 163 9.32 20.28 44.82
CA GLU A 163 8.36 19.81 43.83
C GLU A 163 7.24 20.81 43.59
N HIS A 164 6.70 21.47 44.62
CA HIS A 164 5.67 22.50 44.45
C HIS A 164 6.18 23.71 43.65
N GLU A 165 7.41 24.17 43.92
CA GLU A 165 8.06 25.21 43.15
C GLU A 165 8.21 24.70 41.71
N LEU A 166 8.89 23.57 41.49
CA LEU A 166 9.13 22.96 40.17
C LEU A 166 7.85 22.63 39.36
N CYS A 167 6.75 22.24 40.01
CA CYS A 167 5.44 21.94 39.41
C CYS A 167 4.65 23.20 39.03
N SER A 168 4.68 24.26 39.84
CA SER A 168 4.08 25.55 39.47
C SER A 168 4.65 26.16 38.17
N PHE A 169 5.77 25.59 37.69
CA PHE A 169 6.47 25.98 36.48
C PHE A 169 6.21 25.08 35.25
N THR A 170 5.43 24.00 35.36
CA THR A 170 4.95 23.31 34.14
C THR A 170 3.88 24.10 33.39
N ASP A 171 3.27 25.10 34.06
CA ASP A 171 2.22 25.98 33.54
C ASP A 171 2.74 27.31 32.96
N VAL A 172 4.03 27.62 33.12
CA VAL A 172 4.67 28.83 32.55
C VAL A 172 5.30 28.46 31.21
N ASN A 173 4.76 29.02 30.12
CA ASN A 173 5.10 28.78 28.71
C ASN A 173 6.59 29.00 28.34
N VAL A 174 7.49 28.14 28.79
CA VAL A 174 8.69 27.79 28.02
C VAL A 174 8.22 26.83 26.95
N ASP A 175 7.68 27.39 25.86
CA ASP A 175 7.08 26.59 24.80
C ASP A 175 8.14 25.72 24.13
N ILE A 176 8.17 24.44 24.51
CA ILE A 176 8.93 23.40 23.84
C ILE A 176 8.05 22.93 22.68
N TYR A 177 8.08 23.68 21.56
CA TYR A 177 7.31 23.28 20.39
C TYR A 177 7.96 22.06 19.73
N THR A 178 7.17 21.01 19.52
CA THR A 178 7.51 19.92 18.60
C THR A 178 6.73 20.12 17.30
N ARG A 179 7.36 20.67 16.24
CA ARG A 179 6.68 20.78 14.94
C ARG A 179 6.46 19.40 14.32
N ALA A 180 5.22 19.10 13.95
CA ALA A 180 4.79 17.81 13.39
C ALA A 180 5.56 17.36 12.12
N ASP A 181 6.05 18.32 11.33
CA ASP A 181 6.64 18.06 10.01
C ASP A 181 8.18 18.15 9.96
N ASN A 182 8.83 18.59 11.05
CA ASN A 182 10.28 18.73 11.16
C ASN A 182 10.67 18.88 12.63
N GLU A 183 10.44 17.84 13.46
CA GLU A 183 10.55 17.83 14.93
C GLU A 183 11.90 18.30 15.48
N ARG A 184 12.13 19.60 15.38
CA ARG A 184 13.07 20.38 16.16
C ARG A 184 12.30 20.81 17.38
N ILE A 185 12.79 20.43 18.55
CA ILE A 185 12.43 21.14 19.77
C ILE A 185 12.98 22.55 19.62
N SER A 186 12.09 23.53 19.52
CA SER A 186 12.45 24.93 19.64
C SER A 186 12.07 25.40 21.02
N ILE A 187 13.00 26.10 21.66
CA ILE A 187 12.77 26.81 22.92
C ILE A 187 12.71 28.29 22.55
N ASN A 188 11.64 28.98 22.94
CA ASN A 188 11.62 30.44 22.83
C ASN A 188 12.66 31.02 23.80
N GLN A 189 13.84 31.36 23.27
CA GLN A 189 14.98 31.79 24.07
C GLN A 189 14.69 33.06 24.86
N ARG A 190 13.83 33.96 24.36
CA ARG A 190 13.45 35.19 25.07
C ARG A 190 12.58 34.86 26.28
N SER A 191 11.51 34.10 26.08
CA SER A 191 10.63 33.66 27.17
C SER A 191 11.39 32.82 28.19
N ALA A 192 12.24 31.91 27.73
CA ALA A 192 13.07 31.07 28.61
C ALA A 192 14.05 31.91 29.44
N ASN A 193 14.72 32.90 28.84
CA ASN A 193 15.65 33.77 29.58
C ASN A 193 14.93 34.70 30.56
N GLU A 194 13.82 35.32 30.17
CA GLU A 194 13.00 36.15 31.06
C GLU A 194 12.49 35.31 32.24
N TYR A 195 12.09 34.07 31.98
CA TYR A 195 11.70 33.09 32.99
C TYR A 195 12.87 32.74 33.93
N PHE A 196 14.02 32.31 33.39
CA PHE A 196 15.18 31.93 34.21
C PHE A 196 15.73 33.09 35.05
N LYS A 197 15.51 34.35 34.65
CA LYS A 197 15.82 35.54 35.46
C LYS A 197 14.91 35.69 36.67
N GLN A 198 13.61 35.39 36.52
CA GLN A 198 12.61 35.53 37.57
C GLN A 198 12.60 34.34 38.54
N ALA A 199 13.06 33.17 38.09
CA ALA A 199 13.10 31.96 38.91
C ALA A 199 14.09 32.07 40.08
N ASN A 200 13.61 31.76 41.30
CA ASN A 200 14.42 31.85 42.52
C ASN A 200 14.91 30.49 43.01
N PHE A 201 15.59 29.70 42.16
CA PHE A 201 16.20 28.41 42.54
C PHE A 201 17.55 28.57 43.28
N SER A 202 17.77 29.72 43.89
CA SER A 202 19.02 30.05 44.60
C SER A 202 19.31 29.05 45.72
N LYS A 203 18.26 28.55 46.39
CA LYS A 203 18.31 27.59 47.51
C LYS A 203 18.60 26.14 47.10
N ILE A 204 18.43 25.78 45.83
CA ILE A 204 18.66 24.42 45.35
C ILE A 204 20.16 24.18 45.20
N HIS A 205 20.71 23.20 45.91
CA HIS A 205 22.11 22.79 45.77
C HIS A 205 22.26 21.65 44.76
N LEU A 206 23.13 21.84 43.77
CA LEU A 206 23.40 20.85 42.72
C LEU A 206 24.83 20.31 42.84
N ARG A 207 24.98 18.98 42.85
CA ARG A 207 26.28 18.31 42.76
C ARG A 207 26.59 17.98 41.30
N LEU A 208 27.03 18.99 40.54
CA LEU A 208 27.26 18.85 39.09
C LEU A 208 28.57 18.14 38.71
N GLU A 209 29.29 17.60 39.68
CA GLU A 209 30.52 16.83 39.46
C GLU A 209 30.24 15.70 38.47
N ASN A 210 31.08 15.58 37.44
CA ASN A 210 30.98 14.61 36.36
C ASN A 210 29.72 14.69 35.46
N SER A 211 28.70 15.51 35.76
CA SER A 211 27.46 15.62 34.97
C SER A 211 27.69 15.95 33.51
N PHE A 212 28.59 16.89 33.21
CA PHE A 212 28.93 17.22 31.82
C PHE A 212 29.53 16.02 31.07
N SER A 213 30.42 15.24 31.72
CA SER A 213 31.02 14.06 31.11
C SER A 213 29.99 12.95 30.92
N PHE A 214 29.13 12.72 31.93
CA PHE A 214 28.06 11.74 31.88
C PHE A 214 27.10 12.01 30.71
N PHE A 215 26.49 13.20 30.66
CA PHE A 215 25.51 13.54 29.64
C PHE A 215 26.12 13.57 28.23
N ASN A 216 27.38 14.02 28.06
CA ASN A 216 28.05 13.93 26.75
C ASN A 216 28.26 12.49 26.27
N LYS A 217 28.79 11.60 27.13
CA LYS A 217 28.95 10.18 26.77
C LYS A 217 27.60 9.53 26.41
N LEU A 218 26.58 9.87 27.17
CA LEU A 218 25.22 9.39 26.97
C LEU A 218 24.61 9.93 25.65
N TYR A 219 24.83 11.21 25.33
CA TYR A 219 24.43 11.81 24.06
C TYR A 219 25.14 11.17 22.85
N GLU A 220 26.44 10.90 22.95
CA GLU A 220 27.18 10.16 21.92
C GLU A 220 26.64 8.73 21.72
N LYS A 221 26.36 8.01 22.82
CA LYS A 221 25.76 6.67 22.79
C LYS A 221 24.38 6.71 22.11
N ASN A 222 23.55 7.71 22.45
CA ASN A 222 22.24 7.92 21.84
C ASN A 222 22.34 8.21 20.34
N ASN A 223 23.28 9.06 19.92
CA ASN A 223 23.48 9.37 18.50
C ASN A 223 23.95 8.14 17.71
N LYS A 224 24.80 7.28 18.28
CA LYS A 224 25.18 5.99 17.69
C LYS A 224 24.00 5.01 17.59
N PHE A 225 23.07 5.06 18.53
CA PHE A 225 21.84 4.26 18.47
C PHE A 225 20.87 4.81 17.41
N LEU A 226 20.65 6.13 17.37
CA LEU A 226 19.85 6.80 16.35
C LEU A 226 20.37 6.52 14.94
N SER A 227 21.69 6.54 14.74
CA SER A 227 22.27 6.25 13.43
C SER A 227 21.99 4.82 12.95
N LYS A 228 21.84 3.86 13.88
CA LYS A 228 21.45 2.47 13.56
C LYS A 228 19.96 2.34 13.21
N ILE A 229 19.12 3.25 13.69
CA ILE A 229 17.67 3.31 13.40
C ILE A 229 17.38 4.38 12.33
N ASN A 230 18.43 4.86 11.67
CA ASN A 230 18.45 5.90 10.66
C ASN A 230 18.05 7.30 11.17
N ASN A 231 19.00 8.23 11.07
CA ASN A 231 18.87 9.57 11.64
C ASN A 231 17.80 10.43 10.96
N HIS A 232 17.41 10.13 9.71
CA HIS A 232 16.73 11.08 8.81
C HIS A 232 15.31 10.71 8.35
N LEU A 233 14.80 9.54 8.70
CA LEU A 233 13.47 9.11 8.24
C LEU A 233 12.43 9.36 9.32
N TYR A 234 11.97 10.61 9.36
CA TYR A 234 11.10 11.17 10.40
C TYR A 234 9.62 10.78 10.29
N HIS A 235 9.25 9.96 9.31
CA HIS A 235 7.84 9.70 9.01
C HIS A 235 7.57 8.28 8.52
N HIS A 236 7.96 7.23 9.27
CA HIS A 236 7.61 5.85 8.89
C HIS A 236 6.10 5.69 8.70
N GLY A 237 5.26 6.34 9.50
CA GLY A 237 3.81 6.41 9.25
C GLY A 237 3.41 7.03 7.90
N THR A 238 4.07 8.11 7.46
CA THR A 238 3.81 8.73 6.14
C THR A 238 4.38 7.88 5.01
N TYR A 239 5.54 7.24 5.19
CA TYR A 239 6.08 6.28 4.22
C TYR A 239 5.20 5.03 4.15
N THR A 240 4.71 4.58 5.30
CA THR A 240 3.76 3.48 5.39
C THR A 240 2.51 3.88 4.63
N ALA A 241 1.84 4.97 4.96
CA ALA A 241 0.64 5.44 4.24
C ALA A 241 0.88 5.65 2.73
N ASN A 242 2.01 6.25 2.35
CA ASN A 242 2.30 6.60 0.95
C ASN A 242 2.69 5.41 0.08
N TYR A 243 3.35 4.39 0.64
CA TYR A 243 3.98 3.31 -0.11
C TYR A 243 3.50 1.90 0.30
N ILE A 244 3.18 1.66 1.58
CA ILE A 244 2.78 0.34 2.15
C ILE A 244 1.27 0.23 2.35
N GLY A 245 0.60 1.28 2.80
CA GLY A 245 -0.87 1.42 2.85
C GLY A 245 -1.53 1.32 1.47
N LYS A 246 -0.71 1.24 0.42
CA LYS A 246 -1.07 0.98 -0.96
C LYS A 246 -0.75 -0.44 -1.42
N HIS A 247 -0.39 -1.38 -0.55
CA HIS A 247 -0.09 -2.75 -0.98
C HIS A 247 -1.29 -3.43 -1.64
N THR A 248 -2.50 -3.17 -1.12
CA THR A 248 -3.76 -3.58 -1.75
C THR A 248 -4.15 -2.70 -2.95
N LYS A 249 -3.28 -1.77 -3.32
CA LYS A 249 -3.30 -0.95 -4.53
C LYS A 249 -2.14 -1.29 -5.49
N ARG A 250 -1.40 -2.39 -5.25
CA ARG A 250 -0.38 -2.91 -6.18
C ARG A 250 -0.97 -3.85 -7.22
N PHE A 251 -0.37 -3.85 -8.39
CA PHE A 251 -0.69 -4.83 -9.42
C PHE A 251 -0.37 -6.25 -8.93
N PRO A 252 -1.22 -7.25 -9.23
CA PRO A 252 -2.58 -7.12 -9.78
C PRO A 252 -3.66 -7.01 -8.69
N LEU A 253 -3.31 -7.24 -7.41
CA LEU A 253 -4.27 -7.40 -6.31
C LEU A 253 -5.19 -6.19 -6.12
N LYS A 254 -4.75 -5.00 -6.56
CA LYS A 254 -5.57 -3.79 -6.59
C LYS A 254 -6.85 -3.86 -7.39
N TYR A 255 -6.90 -4.77 -8.36
CA TYR A 255 -8.09 -4.98 -9.18
C TYR A 255 -9.01 -6.05 -8.59
N ALA A 256 -8.48 -6.92 -7.73
CA ALA A 256 -9.28 -7.89 -6.99
C ALA A 256 -10.06 -7.26 -5.81
N HIS A 257 -9.90 -5.95 -5.57
CA HIS A 257 -10.52 -5.24 -4.47
C HIS A 257 -11.23 -3.95 -4.92
N ALA A 258 -12.49 -3.77 -4.50
CA ALA A 258 -13.33 -2.64 -4.85
C ALA A 258 -13.55 -1.68 -3.66
N SER A 259 -12.56 -0.85 -3.30
CA SER A 259 -12.63 -0.03 -2.07
C SER A 259 -13.69 1.07 -2.07
N ASN A 260 -14.14 1.49 -3.27
CA ASN A 260 -14.93 2.72 -3.47
C ASN A 260 -16.16 2.49 -4.37
N LEU A 261 -16.53 1.25 -4.66
CA LEU A 261 -17.63 0.97 -5.57
C LEU A 261 -18.84 0.60 -4.72
N ASN A 262 -19.86 1.46 -4.71
CA ASN A 262 -21.18 1.18 -4.15
C ASN A 262 -21.84 0.02 -4.91
N MET A 263 -21.34 -1.20 -4.75
CA MET A 263 -21.87 -2.40 -5.39
C MET A 263 -21.97 -3.52 -4.38
N LEU A 264 -23.00 -4.36 -4.59
CA LEU A 264 -23.34 -5.60 -3.87
C LEU A 264 -22.11 -6.22 -3.23
N ASP A 265 -22.06 -6.24 -1.90
CA ASP A 265 -20.91 -6.73 -1.14
C ASP A 265 -20.86 -8.27 -1.18
N PHE A 266 -20.39 -8.80 -2.30
CA PHE A 266 -20.12 -10.23 -2.46
C PHE A 266 -19.05 -10.73 -1.48
N VAL A 267 -18.23 -9.84 -0.90
CA VAL A 267 -17.23 -10.23 0.09
C VAL A 267 -17.90 -10.68 1.38
N ASP A 268 -18.96 -10.00 1.82
CA ASP A 268 -19.74 -10.40 2.99
C ASP A 268 -20.52 -11.70 2.75
N GLU A 269 -21.07 -11.90 1.55
CA GLU A 269 -21.68 -13.19 1.17
C GLU A 269 -20.65 -14.34 1.20
N LEU A 270 -19.43 -14.12 0.70
CA LEU A 270 -18.33 -15.10 0.79
C LEU A 270 -17.92 -15.40 2.23
N LYS A 271 -17.91 -14.40 3.13
CA LYS A 271 -17.64 -14.61 4.55
C LYS A 271 -18.73 -15.44 5.21
N ASN A 272 -19.99 -15.16 4.91
CA ASN A 272 -21.12 -15.92 5.46
C ASN A 272 -21.03 -17.40 5.09
N ILE A 273 -20.76 -17.71 3.80
CA ILE A 273 -20.56 -19.09 3.35
C ILE A 273 -19.38 -19.74 4.10
N LEU A 274 -18.28 -19.02 4.27
CA LEU A 274 -17.11 -19.51 5.00
C LEU A 274 -17.40 -19.79 6.48
N ASP A 275 -18.18 -18.92 7.12
CA ASP A 275 -18.64 -19.07 8.50
C ASP A 275 -19.61 -20.24 8.66
N GLU A 276 -20.47 -20.50 7.65
CA GLU A 276 -21.29 -21.72 7.61
C GLU A 276 -20.41 -22.97 7.56
N PHE A 277 -19.38 -23.02 6.71
CA PHE A 277 -18.44 -24.14 6.69
C PHE A 277 -17.74 -24.31 8.04
N ASN A 278 -17.23 -23.22 8.61
CA ASN A 278 -16.53 -23.23 9.90
C ASN A 278 -17.44 -23.77 11.02
N THR A 279 -18.69 -23.29 11.06
CA THR A 279 -19.70 -23.74 12.04
C THR A 279 -20.07 -25.21 11.82
N ALA A 280 -20.18 -25.66 10.57
CA ALA A 280 -20.53 -27.04 10.28
C ALA A 280 -19.40 -28.03 10.60
N ILE A 281 -18.14 -27.63 10.44
CA ILE A 281 -16.96 -28.47 10.73
C ILE A 281 -16.64 -28.48 12.22
N PHE A 282 -16.67 -27.32 12.89
CA PHE A 282 -16.19 -27.18 14.28
C PHE A 282 -17.29 -26.95 15.32
N GLY A 283 -18.52 -26.61 14.92
CA GLY A 283 -19.60 -26.22 15.83
C GLY A 283 -20.03 -27.29 16.83
N LYS A 284 -19.76 -28.58 16.57
CA LYS A 284 -20.07 -29.69 17.48
C LYS A 284 -18.86 -30.24 18.25
N ASN A 285 -17.64 -29.80 17.94
CA ASN A 285 -16.39 -30.34 18.49
C ASN A 285 -15.83 -29.55 19.69
N LYS A 286 -16.62 -28.66 20.31
CA LYS A 286 -16.21 -27.96 21.56
C LYS A 286 -16.23 -28.86 22.82
N LYS A 287 -16.53 -30.15 22.70
CA LYS A 287 -16.53 -31.13 23.80
C LYS A 287 -15.79 -32.40 23.38
N GLY A 288 -14.48 -32.47 23.63
CA GLY A 288 -13.68 -33.71 23.53
C GLY A 288 -12.66 -33.69 22.39
N GLY A 289 -11.38 -33.65 22.76
CA GLY A 289 -10.23 -33.42 21.86
C GLY A 289 -9.79 -34.57 20.95
N ASN A 290 -10.70 -35.42 20.49
CA ASN A 290 -10.41 -36.41 19.44
C ASN A 290 -11.10 -35.99 18.13
N VAL A 291 -10.37 -36.06 17.01
CA VAL A 291 -10.91 -35.81 15.66
C VAL A 291 -11.89 -36.93 15.33
N SER A 292 -13.14 -36.78 15.72
CA SER A 292 -14.19 -37.78 15.45
C SER A 292 -14.71 -37.67 14.01
N ALA A 293 -15.48 -38.68 13.59
CA ALA A 293 -16.26 -38.64 12.35
C ALA A 293 -17.08 -37.34 12.24
N LEU A 294 -17.02 -36.64 11.10
CA LEU A 294 -17.72 -35.37 10.92
C LEU A 294 -19.14 -35.58 10.42
N ARG A 295 -20.08 -34.78 10.94
CA ARG A 295 -21.47 -34.73 10.48
C ARG A 295 -21.81 -33.32 10.02
N ILE A 296 -21.82 -33.10 8.70
CA ILE A 296 -21.88 -31.76 8.09
C ILE A 296 -23.23 -31.59 7.38
N SER A 297 -23.99 -30.56 7.74
CA SER A 297 -25.20 -30.17 6.98
C SER A 297 -24.80 -29.23 5.85
N ILE A 298 -25.15 -29.56 4.60
CA ILE A 298 -24.65 -28.83 3.41
C ILE A 298 -25.74 -28.14 2.58
N ARG A 299 -27.02 -28.31 2.90
CA ARG A 299 -28.11 -27.82 2.03
C ARG A 299 -28.07 -26.31 1.78
N ASN A 300 -27.84 -25.52 2.82
CA ASN A 300 -27.83 -24.06 2.73
C ASN A 300 -26.63 -23.59 1.92
N MET A 301 -25.42 -24.00 2.30
CA MET A 301 -24.18 -23.77 1.53
C MET A 301 -24.30 -24.14 0.04
N ASP A 302 -24.83 -25.32 -0.30
CA ASP A 302 -24.94 -25.77 -1.71
C ASP A 302 -25.88 -24.84 -2.52
N LEU A 303 -26.96 -24.36 -1.90
CA LEU A 303 -27.90 -23.44 -2.53
C LEU A 303 -27.32 -22.02 -2.64
N GLU A 304 -26.67 -21.53 -1.59
CA GLU A 304 -26.01 -20.22 -1.56
C GLU A 304 -24.89 -20.12 -2.60
N ILE A 305 -24.01 -21.13 -2.65
CA ILE A 305 -22.91 -21.19 -3.62
C ILE A 305 -23.46 -21.16 -5.05
N ASN A 306 -24.48 -21.97 -5.36
CA ASN A 306 -25.05 -22.03 -6.71
C ASN A 306 -25.78 -20.72 -7.10
N ASN A 307 -26.51 -20.11 -6.16
CA ASN A 307 -27.18 -18.83 -6.40
C ASN A 307 -26.18 -17.70 -6.61
N MET A 308 -25.08 -17.69 -5.84
CA MET A 308 -24.03 -16.70 -5.96
C MET A 308 -23.27 -16.85 -7.28
N HIS A 309 -23.01 -18.09 -7.75
CA HIS A 309 -22.42 -18.33 -9.08
C HIS A 309 -23.24 -17.69 -10.20
N ARG A 310 -24.55 -17.97 -10.24
CA ARG A 310 -25.46 -17.41 -11.26
C ARG A 310 -25.46 -15.87 -11.22
N ARG A 311 -25.59 -15.29 -10.03
CA ARG A 311 -25.57 -13.82 -9.84
C ARG A 311 -24.26 -13.20 -10.30
N LEU A 312 -23.12 -13.83 -9.98
CA LEU A 312 -21.81 -13.36 -10.43
C LEU A 312 -21.71 -13.40 -11.95
N ASP A 313 -22.12 -14.50 -12.58
CA ASP A 313 -22.09 -14.66 -14.04
C ASP A 313 -22.94 -13.59 -14.75
N ASP A 314 -24.18 -13.39 -14.29
CA ASP A 314 -25.09 -12.39 -14.85
C ASP A 314 -24.51 -10.98 -14.74
N ILE A 315 -23.99 -10.61 -13.56
CA ILE A 315 -23.46 -9.26 -13.34
C ILE A 315 -22.16 -9.06 -14.12
N ILE A 316 -21.26 -10.04 -14.17
CA ILE A 316 -20.03 -9.98 -14.97
C ILE A 316 -20.39 -9.74 -16.44
N ALA A 317 -21.35 -10.48 -16.99
CA ALA A 317 -21.82 -10.29 -18.36
C ALA A 317 -22.37 -8.86 -18.60
N ILE A 318 -23.26 -8.38 -17.72
CA ILE A 318 -23.84 -7.03 -17.80
C ILE A 318 -22.76 -5.94 -17.76
N LYS A 319 -21.79 -6.04 -16.83
CA LYS A 319 -20.73 -5.03 -16.68
C LYS A 319 -19.76 -5.06 -17.86
N THR A 320 -19.43 -6.25 -18.36
CA THR A 320 -18.56 -6.41 -19.53
C THR A 320 -19.22 -5.85 -20.78
N ASN A 321 -20.50 -6.17 -21.01
CA ASN A 321 -21.25 -5.57 -22.10
C ASN A 321 -21.29 -4.03 -22.00
N LYS A 322 -21.56 -3.49 -20.81
CA LYS A 322 -21.55 -2.03 -20.58
C LYS A 322 -20.19 -1.41 -20.90
N LEU A 323 -19.09 -2.06 -20.53
CA LEU A 323 -17.73 -1.61 -20.84
C LEU A 323 -17.50 -1.59 -22.36
N PHE A 324 -17.81 -2.70 -23.05
CA PHE A 324 -17.62 -2.84 -24.50
C PHE A 324 -18.49 -1.87 -25.31
N VAL A 325 -19.75 -1.67 -24.94
CA VAL A 325 -20.62 -0.68 -25.60
C VAL A 325 -20.01 0.71 -25.55
N ARG A 326 -19.33 1.07 -24.46
CA ARG A 326 -18.69 2.38 -24.34
C ARG A 326 -17.36 2.45 -25.08
N LEU A 327 -16.51 1.44 -24.96
CA LEU A 327 -15.24 1.39 -25.68
C LEU A 327 -15.46 1.42 -27.21
N ASN A 328 -16.50 0.74 -27.70
CA ASN A 328 -16.83 0.71 -29.13
C ASN A 328 -17.25 2.06 -29.69
N LYS A 329 -17.81 2.97 -28.88
CA LYS A 329 -18.08 4.35 -29.32
C LYS A 329 -16.81 5.10 -29.72
N ILE A 330 -15.65 4.65 -29.24
CA ILE A 330 -14.35 5.28 -29.47
C ILE A 330 -13.55 4.48 -30.50
N LEU A 331 -13.48 3.15 -30.33
CA LEU A 331 -12.56 2.29 -31.08
C LEU A 331 -13.23 1.56 -32.25
N ASN A 332 -14.55 1.43 -32.25
CA ASN A 332 -15.34 0.79 -33.30
C ASN A 332 -14.81 -0.60 -33.69
N GLY A 333 -14.94 -1.57 -32.78
CA GLY A 333 -14.54 -2.96 -32.97
C GLY A 333 -14.18 -3.64 -31.64
N ASP A 334 -14.75 -4.80 -31.38
CA ASP A 334 -14.58 -5.48 -30.10
C ASP A 334 -13.15 -5.99 -29.87
N ILE A 335 -12.48 -6.52 -30.89
CA ILE A 335 -11.07 -6.93 -30.83
C ILE A 335 -10.17 -5.72 -30.54
N LYS A 336 -10.46 -4.56 -31.13
CA LYS A 336 -9.75 -3.31 -30.82
C LYS A 336 -9.97 -2.91 -29.37
N CYS A 337 -11.23 -2.97 -28.90
CA CYS A 337 -11.59 -2.67 -27.52
C CYS A 337 -10.82 -3.56 -26.56
N LEU A 338 -10.83 -4.88 -26.79
CA LEU A 338 -10.13 -5.87 -25.98
C LEU A 338 -8.62 -5.59 -25.93
N ILE A 339 -7.98 -5.45 -27.09
CA ILE A 339 -6.52 -5.31 -27.17
C ILE A 339 -6.08 -3.97 -26.57
N ALA A 340 -6.65 -2.87 -27.06
CA ALA A 340 -6.24 -1.53 -26.67
C ALA A 340 -6.56 -1.24 -25.21
N PHE A 341 -7.72 -1.69 -24.71
CA PHE A 341 -8.09 -1.42 -23.33
C PHE A 341 -7.19 -2.15 -22.33
N ILE A 342 -6.98 -3.47 -22.50
CA ILE A 342 -6.07 -4.22 -21.61
C ILE A 342 -4.66 -3.65 -21.67
N LEU A 343 -4.17 -3.30 -22.87
CA LEU A 343 -2.84 -2.68 -23.02
C LEU A 343 -2.76 -1.32 -22.30
N SER A 344 -3.82 -0.50 -22.37
CA SER A 344 -3.88 0.80 -21.69
C SER A 344 -3.76 0.68 -20.17
N ILE A 345 -4.31 -0.40 -19.59
CA ILE A 345 -4.20 -0.72 -18.16
C ILE A 345 -2.74 -1.04 -17.81
N PHE A 346 -2.06 -1.90 -18.58
CA PHE A 346 -0.64 -2.21 -18.35
C PHE A 346 0.27 -1.00 -18.46
N GLU A 347 0.02 -0.13 -19.43
CA GLU A 347 0.80 1.10 -19.60
C GLU A 347 0.61 2.08 -18.45
N GLN A 348 -0.62 2.22 -17.95
CA GLN A 348 -0.91 3.03 -16.77
C GLN A 348 -0.19 2.47 -15.55
N ASP A 349 -0.23 1.16 -15.33
CA ASP A 349 0.40 0.51 -14.18
C ASP A 349 1.92 0.58 -14.21
N LYS A 350 2.51 0.30 -15.37
CA LYS A 350 3.94 0.46 -15.59
C LYS A 350 4.39 1.89 -15.32
N SER A 351 3.61 2.87 -15.75
CA SER A 351 3.93 4.30 -15.57
C SER A 351 3.82 4.72 -14.10
N ILE A 352 2.75 4.30 -13.40
CA ILE A 352 2.57 4.59 -11.96
C ILE A 352 3.68 3.94 -11.13
N ASN A 353 4.01 2.68 -11.40
CA ASN A 353 5.08 1.97 -10.70
C ASN A 353 6.44 2.65 -10.94
N LYS A 354 6.78 2.97 -12.20
CA LYS A 354 8.01 3.69 -12.55
C LYS A 354 8.08 5.04 -11.84
N PHE A 355 7.03 5.85 -11.93
CA PHE A 355 6.97 7.16 -11.28
C PHE A 355 7.15 7.05 -9.76
N THR A 356 6.56 6.03 -9.13
CA THR A 356 6.69 5.80 -7.69
C THR A 356 8.12 5.40 -7.30
N LEU A 357 8.76 4.53 -8.10
CA LEU A 357 10.17 4.15 -7.93
C LEU A 357 11.11 5.34 -8.08
N ASP A 358 10.93 6.13 -9.14
CA ASP A 358 11.76 7.30 -9.42
C ASP A 358 11.58 8.35 -8.31
N LYS A 359 10.34 8.63 -7.89
CA LYS A 359 10.05 9.52 -6.75
C LYS A 359 10.68 9.05 -5.44
N LEU A 360 10.68 7.73 -5.18
CA LEU A 360 11.32 7.17 -3.98
C LEU A 360 12.83 7.44 -4.02
N LYS A 361 13.49 7.17 -5.16
CA LYS A 361 14.91 7.41 -5.37
C LYS A 361 15.28 8.89 -5.31
N ASP A 362 14.51 9.76 -5.94
CA ASP A 362 14.81 11.19 -5.99
C ASP A 362 14.65 11.84 -4.61
N LYS A 363 13.61 11.45 -3.87
CA LYS A 363 13.31 12.01 -2.54
C LYS A 363 14.29 11.55 -1.46
N HIS A 364 14.74 10.29 -1.51
CA HIS A 364 15.53 9.68 -0.44
C HIS A 364 16.97 9.35 -0.83
N ARG A 365 17.31 9.40 -2.11
CA ARG A 365 18.66 9.18 -2.66
C ARG A 365 19.30 7.89 -2.11
N ILE A 366 20.45 8.01 -1.45
CA ILE A 366 21.21 6.91 -0.86
C ILE A 366 20.47 6.25 0.31
N GLU A 367 19.60 6.99 1.01
CA GLU A 367 18.88 6.47 2.19
C GLU A 367 17.95 5.32 1.83
N VAL A 368 17.48 5.22 0.57
CA VAL A 368 16.68 4.08 0.09
C VAL A 368 17.40 2.75 0.31
N PHE A 369 18.73 2.73 0.19
CA PHE A 369 19.55 1.53 0.29
C PHE A 369 20.15 1.32 1.68
N GLN A 370 20.17 2.36 2.51
CA GLN A 370 20.70 2.30 3.87
C GLN A 370 19.61 2.02 4.92
N ASP A 371 18.38 2.46 4.65
CA ASP A 371 17.24 2.24 5.52
C ASP A 371 16.59 0.88 5.26
N GLN A 372 16.52 0.04 6.30
CA GLN A 372 15.90 -1.28 6.16
C GLN A 372 14.42 -1.19 5.74
N PHE A 373 13.70 -0.15 6.15
CA PHE A 373 12.28 -0.02 5.85
C PHE A 373 12.03 0.51 4.43
N LEU A 374 12.74 1.56 3.99
CA LEU A 374 12.66 2.03 2.60
C LEU A 374 13.20 1.00 1.61
N PHE A 375 14.24 0.25 1.98
CA PHE A 375 14.75 -0.81 1.13
C PHE A 375 13.69 -1.89 0.88
N ARG A 376 12.93 -2.29 1.92
CA ARG A 376 11.79 -3.21 1.75
C ARG A 376 10.72 -2.63 0.83
N ILE A 377 10.38 -1.35 0.96
CA ILE A 377 9.45 -0.67 0.03
C ILE A 377 9.98 -0.70 -1.41
N TYR A 378 11.27 -0.45 -1.59
CA TYR A 378 11.92 -0.45 -2.89
C TYR A 378 11.90 -1.83 -3.55
N GLU A 379 12.24 -2.89 -2.81
CA GLU A 379 12.15 -4.29 -3.25
C GLU A 379 10.73 -4.63 -3.72
N LEU A 380 9.71 -4.21 -2.97
CA LEU A 380 8.31 -4.47 -3.28
C LEU A 380 7.83 -3.79 -4.56
N LEU A 381 8.33 -2.59 -4.87
CA LEU A 381 8.03 -1.90 -6.12
C LEU A 381 8.78 -2.51 -7.31
N LEU A 382 10.00 -3.01 -7.10
CA LEU A 382 10.73 -3.76 -8.12
C LEU A 382 10.05 -5.09 -8.45
N GLN A 383 9.53 -5.77 -7.43
CA GLN A 383 8.74 -6.99 -7.60
C GLN A 383 7.48 -6.70 -8.44
N GLU A 384 6.70 -5.68 -8.08
CA GLU A 384 5.52 -5.25 -8.85
C GLU A 384 5.87 -4.95 -10.32
N LYS A 385 7.01 -4.27 -10.56
CA LYS A 385 7.51 -4.02 -11.92
C LYS A 385 7.74 -5.31 -12.71
N GLY A 386 8.29 -6.33 -12.05
CA GLY A 386 8.50 -7.66 -12.62
C GLY A 386 7.18 -8.36 -12.96
N GLU A 387 6.21 -8.29 -12.05
CA GLU A 387 4.87 -8.87 -12.25
C GLU A 387 4.11 -8.21 -13.40
N ILE A 388 4.10 -6.88 -13.46
CA ILE A 388 3.50 -6.13 -14.59
C ILE A 388 4.13 -6.57 -15.91
N LYS A 389 5.46 -6.72 -15.95
CA LYS A 389 6.18 -7.16 -17.15
C LYS A 389 5.80 -8.60 -17.54
N LYS A 390 5.71 -9.51 -16.57
CA LYS A 390 5.33 -10.91 -16.80
C LYS A 390 3.92 -11.00 -17.39
N SER A 391 2.94 -10.39 -16.72
CA SER A 391 1.55 -10.35 -17.18
C SER A 391 1.40 -9.68 -18.55
N LEU A 392 2.11 -8.57 -18.81
CA LEU A 392 2.10 -7.94 -20.13
C LEU A 392 2.67 -8.87 -21.21
N ASN A 393 3.72 -9.63 -20.92
CA ASN A 393 4.30 -10.58 -21.87
C ASN A 393 3.35 -11.76 -22.15
N GLU A 394 2.67 -12.27 -21.12
CA GLU A 394 1.63 -13.30 -21.28
C GLU A 394 0.51 -12.79 -22.18
N PHE A 395 0.01 -11.57 -21.94
CA PHE A 395 -0.99 -10.93 -22.79
C PHE A 395 -0.51 -10.78 -24.24
N LYS A 396 0.71 -10.28 -24.46
CA LYS A 396 1.27 -10.13 -25.81
C LYS A 396 1.38 -11.46 -26.55
N THR A 397 1.86 -12.49 -25.85
CA THR A 397 2.00 -13.84 -26.41
C THR A 397 0.65 -14.38 -26.81
N TYR A 398 -0.36 -14.19 -25.96
CA TYR A 398 -1.73 -14.62 -26.24
C TYR A 398 -2.33 -13.89 -27.45
N ILE A 399 -2.27 -12.56 -27.50
CA ILE A 399 -2.81 -11.78 -28.63
C ILE A 399 -2.12 -12.15 -29.94
N LYS A 400 -0.79 -12.36 -29.90
CA LYS A 400 -0.05 -12.83 -31.06
C LYS A 400 -0.49 -14.23 -31.49
N ALA A 401 -0.68 -15.16 -30.56
CA ALA A 401 -1.10 -16.52 -30.87
C ALA A 401 -2.52 -16.59 -31.46
N ILE A 402 -3.46 -15.80 -30.94
CA ILE A 402 -4.87 -15.86 -31.35
C ILE A 402 -5.17 -15.02 -32.58
N PHE A 403 -4.61 -13.81 -32.65
CA PHE A 403 -4.97 -12.83 -33.69
C PHE A 403 -3.82 -12.52 -34.65
N GLY A 404 -2.59 -12.93 -34.34
CA GLY A 404 -1.40 -12.60 -35.13
C GLY A 404 -0.94 -11.15 -35.02
N PHE A 405 -1.49 -10.34 -34.10
CA PHE A 405 -1.11 -8.94 -33.97
C PHE A 405 0.14 -8.76 -33.09
N ASP A 406 1.11 -7.97 -33.56
CA ASP A 406 2.11 -7.37 -32.67
C ASP A 406 1.49 -6.21 -31.90
N VAL A 407 1.22 -6.44 -30.62
CA VAL A 407 0.71 -5.47 -29.64
C VAL A 407 1.60 -4.22 -29.52
N ASN A 408 2.87 -4.27 -29.96
CA ASN A 408 3.75 -3.10 -29.98
C ASN A 408 3.69 -2.26 -31.26
N SER A 409 2.92 -2.69 -32.26
CA SER A 409 2.75 -1.96 -33.51
C SER A 409 2.23 -0.54 -33.28
N SER A 410 2.66 0.40 -34.13
CA SER A 410 2.22 1.80 -34.06
C SER A 410 0.71 1.95 -34.20
N GLY A 411 0.06 1.08 -34.98
CA GLY A 411 -1.39 1.01 -35.11
C GLY A 411 -2.10 0.72 -33.79
N ILE A 412 -1.68 -0.33 -33.07
CA ILE A 412 -2.25 -0.65 -31.74
C ILE A 412 -1.95 0.45 -30.72
N ARG A 413 -0.77 1.07 -30.79
CA ARG A 413 -0.41 2.22 -29.93
C ARG A 413 -1.31 3.42 -30.17
N SER A 414 -1.69 3.70 -31.42
CA SER A 414 -2.67 4.75 -31.74
C SER A 414 -4.04 4.45 -31.12
N LEU A 415 -4.50 3.19 -31.13
CA LEU A 415 -5.74 2.81 -30.45
C LEU A 415 -5.69 3.07 -28.93
N VAL A 416 -4.56 2.77 -28.29
CA VAL A 416 -4.36 3.08 -26.85
C VAL A 416 -4.41 4.59 -26.61
N GLN A 417 -3.78 5.39 -27.48
CA GLN A 417 -3.79 6.84 -27.37
C GLN A 417 -5.21 7.42 -27.43
N LYS A 418 -6.06 6.91 -28.34
CA LYS A 418 -7.49 7.29 -28.41
C LYS A 418 -8.24 7.05 -27.10
N LEU A 419 -7.89 6.01 -26.33
CA LEU A 419 -8.46 5.77 -25.01
C LEU A 419 -7.93 6.73 -23.94
N TYR A 420 -6.68 7.16 -24.03
CA TYR A 420 -6.12 8.14 -23.09
C TYR A 420 -6.70 9.53 -23.25
N ASP A 421 -7.03 9.92 -24.49
CA ASP A 421 -7.63 11.21 -24.80
C ASP A 421 -9.16 11.25 -24.54
N SER A 422 -9.75 10.11 -24.17
CA SER A 422 -11.18 10.01 -23.86
C SER A 422 -11.53 10.60 -22.49
N MET A 423 -12.63 11.37 -22.46
CA MET A 423 -13.22 11.91 -21.22
C MET A 423 -13.78 10.81 -20.29
N ASP A 424 -14.05 9.61 -20.82
CA ASP A 424 -14.68 8.51 -20.10
C ASP A 424 -13.67 7.56 -19.41
N LYS A 425 -12.36 7.85 -19.47
CA LYS A 425 -11.29 6.99 -18.95
C LYS A 425 -11.52 6.51 -17.52
N TYR A 426 -12.02 7.38 -16.65
CA TYR A 426 -12.30 7.04 -15.25
C TYR A 426 -13.42 5.99 -15.13
N GLU A 427 -14.49 6.11 -15.91
CA GLU A 427 -15.60 5.15 -15.89
C GLU A 427 -15.16 3.79 -16.45
N PHE A 428 -14.31 3.76 -17.50
CA PHE A 428 -13.76 2.49 -18.01
C PHE A 428 -12.96 1.76 -16.93
N LEU A 429 -12.10 2.48 -16.22
CA LEU A 429 -11.29 1.92 -15.15
C LEU A 429 -12.15 1.40 -14.00
N GLN A 430 -13.22 2.11 -13.64
CA GLN A 430 -14.18 1.65 -12.62
C GLN A 430 -14.89 0.37 -13.04
N LEU A 431 -15.43 0.31 -14.26
CA LEU A 431 -16.08 -0.91 -14.78
C LEU A 431 -15.11 -2.08 -14.82
N PHE A 432 -13.87 -1.84 -15.23
CA PHE A 432 -12.82 -2.84 -15.22
C PHE A 432 -12.52 -3.37 -13.82
N GLN A 433 -12.31 -2.48 -12.85
CA GLN A 433 -12.10 -2.85 -11.44
C GLN A 433 -13.24 -3.71 -10.89
N VAL A 434 -14.49 -3.37 -11.23
CA VAL A 434 -15.66 -4.18 -10.85
C VAL A 434 -15.56 -5.58 -11.46
N ILE A 435 -15.28 -5.68 -12.76
CA ILE A 435 -15.19 -6.97 -13.46
C ILE A 435 -14.09 -7.85 -12.82
N VAL A 436 -12.89 -7.30 -12.60
CA VAL A 436 -11.79 -8.07 -12.00
C VAL A 436 -12.11 -8.48 -10.57
N HIS A 437 -12.75 -7.61 -9.78
CA HIS A 437 -13.18 -7.95 -8.42
C HIS A 437 -14.20 -9.08 -8.41
N LEU A 438 -15.24 -9.02 -9.26
CA LEU A 438 -16.24 -10.08 -9.38
C LEU A 438 -15.64 -11.41 -9.83
N LEU A 439 -14.65 -11.38 -10.74
CA LEU A 439 -13.90 -12.57 -11.12
C LEU A 439 -13.07 -13.14 -9.95
N GLY A 440 -12.48 -12.27 -9.12
CA GLY A 440 -11.83 -12.67 -7.87
C GLY A 440 -12.80 -13.38 -6.92
N CYS A 441 -14.00 -12.83 -6.72
CA CYS A 441 -15.05 -13.46 -5.93
C CYS A 441 -15.49 -14.81 -6.52
N LYS A 442 -15.61 -14.90 -7.85
CA LYS A 442 -15.95 -16.15 -8.55
C LYS A 442 -14.87 -17.22 -8.34
N ARG A 443 -13.59 -16.86 -8.31
CA ARG A 443 -12.49 -17.80 -7.99
C ARG A 443 -12.61 -18.34 -6.56
N GLN A 444 -12.85 -17.47 -5.57
CA GLN A 444 -13.08 -17.92 -4.19
C GLN A 444 -14.30 -18.83 -4.08
N LEU A 445 -15.38 -18.50 -4.80
CA LEU A 445 -16.58 -19.33 -4.84
C LEU A 445 -16.34 -20.69 -5.52
N ASN A 446 -15.45 -20.75 -6.51
CA ASN A 446 -15.01 -22.01 -7.10
C ASN A 446 -14.25 -22.87 -6.08
N ASP A 447 -13.39 -22.27 -5.25
CA ASP A 447 -12.70 -22.99 -4.17
C ASP A 447 -13.70 -23.59 -3.18
N TYR A 448 -14.73 -22.83 -2.78
CA TYR A 448 -15.82 -23.33 -1.94
C TYR A 448 -16.61 -24.46 -2.62
N SER A 449 -16.88 -24.33 -3.91
CA SER A 449 -17.57 -25.35 -4.70
C SER A 449 -16.75 -26.64 -4.80
N ASN A 450 -15.44 -26.51 -4.99
CA ASN A 450 -14.51 -27.63 -5.05
C ASN A 450 -14.41 -28.34 -3.69
N PHE A 451 -14.34 -27.58 -2.60
CA PHE A 451 -14.37 -28.13 -1.26
C PHE A 451 -15.72 -28.82 -0.96
N MET A 452 -16.85 -28.24 -1.38
CA MET A 452 -18.17 -28.86 -1.27
C MET A 452 -18.25 -30.20 -2.03
N LYS A 453 -17.68 -30.27 -3.24
CA LYS A 453 -17.58 -31.54 -4.01
C LYS A 453 -16.71 -32.55 -3.27
N LEU A 454 -15.58 -32.12 -2.70
CA LEU A 454 -14.71 -32.98 -1.92
C LEU A 454 -15.44 -33.56 -0.70
N LEU A 455 -16.17 -32.75 0.07
CA LEU A 455 -16.99 -33.21 1.19
C LEU A 455 -17.99 -34.29 0.75
N LYS A 456 -18.68 -34.09 -0.38
CA LYS A 456 -19.63 -35.06 -0.94
C LYS A 456 -18.93 -36.38 -1.30
N ASN A 457 -17.77 -36.32 -1.95
CA ASN A 457 -17.01 -37.50 -2.39
C ASN A 457 -16.44 -38.31 -1.22
N GLU A 458 -16.00 -37.64 -0.15
CA GLU A 458 -15.40 -38.30 1.01
C GLU A 458 -16.44 -38.82 2.03
N SER A 459 -17.72 -38.50 1.82
CA SER A 459 -18.81 -38.94 2.69
C SER A 459 -19.24 -40.40 2.45
N ILE A 460 -19.70 -41.06 3.52
CA ILE A 460 -20.32 -42.39 3.44
C ILE A 460 -21.73 -42.25 2.85
N SER A 461 -22.05 -43.09 1.85
CA SER A 461 -23.37 -43.15 1.22
C SER A 461 -24.09 -44.48 1.47
N SER A 462 -24.35 -44.82 2.74
CA SER A 462 -25.16 -46.00 3.06
C SER A 462 -26.65 -45.79 2.71
N LEU A 463 -27.39 -46.88 2.48
CA LEU A 463 -28.85 -46.85 2.29
C LEU A 463 -29.57 -46.17 3.46
N SER A 464 -29.14 -46.41 4.71
CA SER A 464 -29.70 -45.77 5.90
C SER A 464 -29.52 -44.24 5.90
N ILE A 465 -28.36 -43.74 5.47
CA ILE A 465 -28.09 -42.29 5.34
C ILE A 465 -28.92 -41.67 4.20
N LYS A 466 -29.10 -42.40 3.09
CA LYS A 466 -29.98 -41.96 1.98
C LYS A 466 -31.44 -41.86 2.43
N PHE A 467 -31.92 -42.83 3.22
CA PHE A 467 -33.25 -42.79 3.82
C PHE A 467 -33.40 -41.66 4.86
N GLU A 468 -32.43 -41.43 5.75
CA GLU A 468 -32.47 -40.30 6.68
C GLU A 468 -32.55 -38.94 5.94
N ASN A 469 -31.81 -38.78 4.84
CA ASN A 469 -31.82 -37.57 4.02
C ASN A 469 -33.11 -37.40 3.19
N LEU A 470 -33.87 -38.47 2.94
CA LEU A 470 -35.21 -38.39 2.33
C LEU A 470 -36.26 -37.82 3.30
N PHE A 471 -36.17 -38.19 4.59
CA PHE A 471 -37.13 -37.76 5.61
C PHE A 471 -36.74 -36.45 6.31
N ARG A 472 -35.45 -36.15 6.41
CA ARG A 472 -34.95 -34.88 6.97
C ARG A 472 -34.78 -33.86 5.85
N ARG A 473 -35.37 -32.67 5.99
CA ARG A 473 -35.16 -31.54 5.05
C ARG A 473 -33.70 -31.06 4.97
N ASN A 474 -32.77 -31.61 5.75
CA ASN A 474 -31.37 -31.23 5.78
C ASN A 474 -30.51 -32.31 5.13
N LYS A 475 -29.84 -31.97 4.02
CA LYS A 475 -28.85 -32.83 3.36
C LYS A 475 -27.61 -32.91 4.23
N VAL A 476 -27.46 -34.00 4.97
CA VAL A 476 -26.35 -34.23 5.89
C VAL A 476 -25.35 -35.22 5.28
N LEU A 477 -24.07 -34.85 5.31
CA LEU A 477 -22.93 -35.68 4.98
C LEU A 477 -22.31 -36.26 6.25
N TYR A 478 -21.94 -37.54 6.18
CA TYR A 478 -21.20 -38.23 7.23
C TYR A 478 -19.81 -38.59 6.73
N ILE A 479 -18.78 -37.96 7.30
CA ILE A 479 -17.37 -38.21 6.98
C ILE A 479 -16.79 -39.17 8.02
N PRO A 480 -16.14 -40.26 7.62
CA PRO A 480 -15.49 -41.16 8.56
C PRO A 480 -14.22 -40.53 9.15
N GLU A 481 -13.89 -40.94 10.38
CA GLU A 481 -12.75 -40.44 11.15
C GLU A 481 -11.42 -40.46 10.40
N ASN A 482 -11.14 -41.56 9.67
CA ASN A 482 -9.92 -41.72 8.87
C ASN A 482 -9.77 -40.71 7.70
N LYS A 483 -10.83 -39.96 7.36
CA LYS A 483 -10.83 -38.91 6.33
C LYS A 483 -10.99 -37.50 6.91
N SER A 484 -11.49 -37.40 8.14
CA SER A 484 -11.81 -36.13 8.80
C SER A 484 -10.59 -35.22 8.94
N GLU A 485 -9.43 -35.74 9.34
CA GLU A 485 -8.22 -34.94 9.57
C GLU A 485 -7.74 -34.23 8.29
N ASN A 486 -7.64 -34.95 7.17
CA ASN A 486 -7.23 -34.39 5.88
C ASN A 486 -8.23 -33.31 5.38
N LEU A 487 -9.53 -33.52 5.59
CA LEU A 487 -10.55 -32.52 5.23
C LEU A 487 -10.46 -31.26 6.10
N ILE A 488 -10.16 -31.40 7.39
CA ILE A 488 -9.94 -30.26 8.29
C ILE A 488 -8.72 -29.46 7.83
N LEU A 489 -7.60 -30.12 7.50
CA LEU A 489 -6.41 -29.42 7.01
C LEU A 489 -6.70 -28.65 5.72
N LYS A 490 -7.37 -29.28 4.74
CA LYS A 490 -7.79 -28.61 3.50
C LYS A 490 -8.76 -27.45 3.74
N PHE A 491 -9.66 -27.60 4.72
CA PHE A 491 -10.54 -26.51 5.13
C PHE A 491 -9.75 -25.34 5.73
N LEU A 492 -8.78 -25.61 6.61
CA LEU A 492 -7.95 -24.56 7.22
C LEU A 492 -7.14 -23.79 6.16
N ASP A 493 -6.58 -24.49 5.18
CA ASP A 493 -5.88 -23.86 4.04
C ASP A 493 -6.83 -22.96 3.23
N MET A 494 -8.04 -23.44 2.93
CA MET A 494 -9.07 -22.64 2.24
C MET A 494 -9.49 -21.44 3.08
N TYR A 495 -9.75 -21.66 4.38
CA TYR A 495 -10.19 -20.65 5.34
C TYR A 495 -9.18 -19.52 5.48
N GLU A 496 -7.90 -19.84 5.60
CA GLU A 496 -6.84 -18.84 5.72
C GLU A 496 -6.73 -17.98 4.45
N ASN A 497 -6.75 -18.61 3.28
CA ASN A 497 -6.70 -17.91 1.99
C ASN A 497 -7.91 -16.99 1.78
N SER A 498 -9.11 -17.49 2.06
CA SER A 498 -10.35 -16.74 1.87
C SER A 498 -10.50 -15.59 2.86
N ILE A 499 -10.08 -15.76 4.13
CA ILE A 499 -10.02 -14.65 5.09
C ILE A 499 -9.07 -13.56 4.61
N PHE A 500 -7.89 -13.95 4.13
CA PHE A 500 -6.93 -12.96 3.66
C PHE A 500 -7.45 -12.21 2.42
N PHE A 501 -8.08 -12.92 1.46
CA PHE A 501 -8.75 -12.32 0.31
C PHE A 501 -9.84 -11.32 0.73
N CYS A 502 -10.78 -11.75 1.59
CA CYS A 502 -11.87 -10.91 2.09
C CYS A 502 -11.35 -9.73 2.93
N GLY A 503 -10.24 -9.93 3.65
CA GLY A 503 -9.58 -8.94 4.49
C GLY A 503 -8.54 -8.09 3.77
N LEU A 504 -8.40 -8.20 2.43
CA LEU A 504 -7.41 -7.42 1.67
C LEU A 504 -7.55 -5.93 1.99
N LYS A 505 -8.77 -5.38 2.06
CA LYS A 505 -9.03 -3.98 2.43
C LYS A 505 -8.28 -3.53 3.68
N ASP A 506 -8.35 -4.39 4.70
CA ASP A 506 -7.96 -4.08 6.07
C ASP A 506 -6.57 -4.63 6.40
N SER A 507 -5.99 -5.45 5.53
CA SER A 507 -4.66 -6.05 5.72
C SER A 507 -3.58 -5.00 6.03
N ASN A 508 -3.71 -3.79 5.46
CA ASN A 508 -2.78 -2.68 5.65
C ASN A 508 -3.12 -1.75 6.82
N SER A 509 -4.34 -1.80 7.37
CA SER A 509 -4.74 -0.92 8.48
C SER A 509 -3.88 -1.18 9.71
N LYS A 510 -3.61 -2.47 10.00
CA LYS A 510 -2.71 -2.93 11.07
C LYS A 510 -1.27 -2.43 10.89
N LEU A 511 -0.77 -2.36 9.65
CA LEU A 511 0.56 -1.83 9.36
C LEU A 511 0.62 -0.31 9.61
N ILE A 512 -0.41 0.43 9.16
CA ILE A 512 -0.52 1.87 9.41
C ILE A 512 -0.54 2.15 10.91
N GLU A 513 -1.42 1.47 11.65
CA GLU A 513 -1.50 1.61 13.10
C GLU A 513 -0.14 1.34 13.78
N LYS A 514 0.51 0.22 13.43
CA LYS A 514 1.82 -0.14 14.00
C LYS A 514 2.89 0.90 13.68
N SER A 515 2.89 1.45 12.47
CA SER A 515 3.84 2.48 12.05
C SER A 515 3.65 3.79 12.82
N VAL A 516 2.41 4.16 13.15
CA VAL A 516 2.09 5.32 13.99
C VAL A 516 2.64 5.13 15.40
N TYR A 517 2.50 3.93 15.97
CA TYR A 517 3.09 3.62 17.28
C TYR A 517 4.62 3.66 17.27
N LEU A 518 5.27 3.07 16.26
CA LEU A 518 6.73 3.12 16.12
C LEU A 518 7.22 4.57 16.03
N ASN A 519 6.54 5.39 15.22
CA ASN A 519 6.81 6.83 15.13
C ASN A 519 6.73 7.48 16.51
N ARG A 520 5.67 7.24 17.29
CA ARG A 520 5.53 7.78 18.65
C ARG A 520 6.69 7.38 19.58
N CYS A 521 7.16 6.13 19.50
CA CYS A 521 8.31 5.67 20.28
C CYS A 521 9.60 6.41 19.90
N LEU A 522 9.89 6.53 18.60
CA LEU A 522 11.08 7.22 18.11
C LEU A 522 11.04 8.73 18.41
N ARG A 523 9.84 9.34 18.34
CA ARG A 523 9.57 10.72 18.73
C ARG A 523 9.99 10.98 20.16
N LYS A 524 9.49 10.17 21.11
CA LYS A 524 9.84 10.27 22.53
C LYS A 524 11.35 10.20 22.75
N PHE A 525 12.01 9.22 22.12
CA PHE A 525 13.45 9.05 22.25
C PHE A 525 14.25 10.27 21.75
N ARG A 526 13.88 10.85 20.61
CA ARG A 526 14.53 12.04 20.07
C ARG A 526 14.27 13.30 20.90
N THR A 527 13.06 13.45 21.43
CA THR A 527 12.71 14.54 22.35
C THR A 527 13.63 14.52 23.57
N LEU A 528 13.77 13.35 24.20
CA LEU A 528 14.68 13.14 25.32
C LEU A 528 16.14 13.46 24.95
N ASN A 529 16.62 12.94 23.81
CA ASN A 529 18.00 13.19 23.35
C ASN A 529 18.28 14.69 23.07
N SER A 530 17.27 15.43 22.62
CA SER A 530 17.38 16.88 22.41
C SER A 530 17.41 17.65 23.73
N LEU A 531 16.60 17.27 24.72
CA LEU A 531 16.66 17.84 26.07
C LEU A 531 18.05 17.63 26.69
N ILE A 532 18.63 16.44 26.51
CA ILE A 532 20.02 16.14 26.92
C ILE A 532 21.00 17.07 26.20
N SER A 533 20.85 17.29 24.90
CA SER A 533 21.69 18.23 24.15
C SER A 533 21.61 19.66 24.67
N PHE A 534 20.42 20.15 25.03
CA PHE A 534 20.25 21.47 25.64
C PHE A 534 20.90 21.54 27.02
N LEU A 535 20.70 20.52 27.86
CA LEU A 535 21.36 20.42 29.16
C LEU A 535 22.89 20.45 29.04
N ILE A 536 23.47 19.73 28.07
CA ILE A 536 24.92 19.75 27.81
C ILE A 536 25.40 21.17 27.49
N LYS A 537 24.66 21.94 26.68
CA LYS A 537 25.01 23.33 26.35
C LYS A 537 25.02 24.24 27.57
N GLU A 538 24.04 24.11 28.46
CA GLU A 538 24.01 24.90 29.70
C GLU A 538 25.13 24.47 30.67
N LEU A 539 25.39 23.16 30.79
CA LEU A 539 26.53 22.64 31.55
C LEU A 539 27.90 23.10 30.99
N ASP A 540 28.04 23.27 29.68
CA ASP A 540 29.26 23.82 29.07
C ASP A 540 29.44 25.32 29.42
N LYS A 541 28.36 26.09 29.32
CA LYS A 541 28.36 27.51 29.69
C LYS A 541 28.72 27.70 31.17
N SER A 542 28.26 26.81 32.07
CA SER A 542 28.51 26.95 33.51
C SER A 542 29.98 26.69 33.88
N LYS A 543 30.69 25.87 33.10
CA LYS A 543 32.16 25.70 33.21
C LYS A 543 32.96 26.93 32.79
N LYS A 544 32.44 27.75 31.89
CA LYS A 544 33.15 28.90 31.28
C LYS A 544 32.94 30.22 32.04
N CYS A 545 31.97 30.32 32.95
CA CYS A 545 31.68 31.54 33.71
C CYS A 545 32.45 31.59 35.05
N TYR A 546 33.55 32.34 35.08
CA TYR A 546 34.46 32.45 36.25
C TYR A 546 34.12 33.57 37.25
N SER A 547 33.08 34.37 37.08
CA SER A 547 32.72 35.48 37.99
C SER A 547 31.23 35.55 38.34
N TYR A 548 30.91 35.99 39.57
CA TYR A 548 29.55 36.21 40.06
C TYR A 548 28.82 37.23 39.17
N SER A 549 27.87 36.76 38.36
CA SER A 549 27.05 37.56 37.47
C SER A 549 25.64 36.98 37.38
N GLU A 550 24.65 37.81 37.06
CA GLU A 550 23.23 37.42 36.83
C GLU A 550 23.12 36.22 35.86
N ASN A 551 24.02 36.15 34.88
CA ASN A 551 24.12 35.06 33.91
C ASN A 551 24.42 33.68 34.53
N LYS A 552 25.16 33.64 35.66
CA LYS A 552 25.45 32.38 36.37
C LYS A 552 24.20 31.81 37.04
N LEU A 553 23.35 32.69 37.59
CA LEU A 553 22.08 32.29 38.20
C LEU A 553 21.09 31.79 37.14
N ILE A 554 20.95 32.52 36.03
CA ILE A 554 20.11 32.13 34.88
C ILE A 554 20.51 30.75 34.36
N ASN A 555 21.81 30.49 34.18
CA ASN A 555 22.30 29.20 33.72
C ASN A 555 22.04 28.08 34.75
N LYS A 556 22.31 28.33 36.04
CA LYS A 556 21.95 27.38 37.11
C LYS A 556 20.47 27.01 37.06
N ASN A 557 19.60 28.00 36.88
CA ASN A 557 18.16 27.83 36.79
C ASN A 557 17.77 27.01 35.55
N ALA A 558 18.42 27.25 34.41
CA ALA A 558 18.23 26.46 33.19
C ALA A 558 18.65 24.98 33.36
N ILE A 559 19.78 24.73 34.03
CA ILE A 559 20.24 23.36 34.35
C ILE A 559 19.21 22.64 35.22
N ILE A 560 18.72 23.28 36.29
CA ILE A 560 17.68 22.72 37.18
C ILE A 560 16.43 22.38 36.38
N PHE A 561 15.97 23.30 35.54
CA PHE A 561 14.81 23.10 34.68
C PHE A 561 14.96 21.89 33.76
N PHE A 562 16.09 21.77 33.04
CA PHE A 562 16.29 20.65 32.12
C PHE A 562 16.43 19.31 32.86
N LEU A 563 17.14 19.26 34.00
CA LEU A 563 17.23 18.06 34.82
C LEU A 563 15.84 17.62 35.29
N TYR A 564 15.02 18.55 35.80
CA TYR A 564 13.66 18.26 36.23
C TYR A 564 12.77 17.75 35.09
N LYS A 565 12.79 18.43 33.93
CA LYS A 565 12.02 18.01 32.73
C LYS A 565 12.46 16.65 32.19
N ILE A 566 13.74 16.32 32.29
CA ILE A 566 14.27 15.01 31.88
C ILE A 566 13.86 13.92 32.88
N ASN A 567 13.91 14.20 34.19
CA ASN A 567 13.52 13.25 35.25
C ASN A 567 12.04 12.89 35.17
N ASN A 568 11.19 13.88 34.90
CA ASN A 568 9.74 13.71 34.78
C ASN A 568 9.29 13.37 33.36
N PHE A 569 10.19 12.85 32.53
CA PHE A 569 9.88 12.40 31.17
C PHE A 569 9.11 11.06 31.22
N ASN A 570 7.86 11.09 31.70
CA ASN A 570 7.04 9.88 31.89
C ASN A 570 6.65 9.20 30.58
N GLU A 571 6.42 7.88 30.66
CA GLU A 571 5.97 7.03 29.55
C GLU A 571 4.67 7.47 28.87
N SER A 572 3.86 8.33 29.49
CA SER A 572 2.61 8.90 28.95
C SER A 572 2.69 10.36 28.47
N GLY A 573 3.81 11.06 28.68
CA GLY A 573 3.91 12.52 28.55
C GLY A 573 4.19 13.07 27.15
N ILE A 574 3.23 12.98 26.22
CA ILE A 574 3.03 14.00 25.16
C ILE A 574 1.65 14.69 25.34
N SER A 575 0.85 14.28 26.33
CA SER A 575 -0.52 14.79 26.53
C SER A 575 -0.64 16.22 27.07
N HIS A 576 0.46 16.85 27.49
CA HIS A 576 0.44 18.23 28.02
C HIS A 576 1.32 19.22 27.25
N LEU A 577 1.75 18.88 26.04
CA LEU A 577 2.20 19.89 25.07
C LEU A 577 1.04 20.11 24.11
N ILE A 578 0.21 21.09 24.48
CA ILE A 578 -1.00 21.51 23.76
C ILE A 578 -0.64 21.86 22.30
N TRP A 579 -1.54 21.49 21.39
CA TRP A 579 -1.48 21.64 19.94
C TRP A 579 -1.28 23.07 19.45
#